data_AF-Q9VN73-F1
#
_entry.id   AF-Q9VN73-F1
#
_cell.length_a   1.000
_cell.length_b   1.000
_cell.length_c   1.000
_cell.angle_alpha   90.00
_cell.angle_beta   90.00
_cell.angle_gamma   90.00
#
_symmetry.space_group_name_H-M   'P 1'
#
loop_
_entity.id
_entity.type
_entity.pdbx_description
1 polymer ?
#
loop_
_entity_poly.entity_id
_entity_poly.type
_entity_poly.pdbx_seq_one_letter_code
_entity_poly.pdbx_strand_id
1 'polypeptide(L)'
;MNKAVCLVIVIQALRMVQAETPPYIKQCHRNDPKLVDCFIGAIEHLKPYLANGIPDIQLPSVEPFKMDTLALQLTEGPQGYKITLKNMEAFGASNFKVTSLKLSEGSEPFKAKIVMPKLKIEAKYTSSGVLLILPASGGGDFHANFEGVSADLTGKTSIHAFKGANYLHIDALSLVLDVKDVKMSISGAFNNNRILLEATNLFLRENSQVVLEAMQAQLQKKLASEFGKLANQLLKNVPVEQFYVD
;
A
#
# COMPACT_ATOMS: atom_id res chain seq x y z
N MET A 1 -45.21 12.14 43.49
CA MET A 1 -44.44 12.67 42.35
C MET A 1 -42.98 12.23 42.48
N ASN A 2 -42.30 11.85 41.39
CA ASN A 2 -40.82 11.93 41.26
C ASN A 2 -39.90 10.72 41.58
N LYS A 3 -40.28 9.47 41.30
CA LYS A 3 -39.26 8.39 41.13
C LYS A 3 -39.41 7.57 39.86
N ALA A 4 -40.63 7.13 39.54
CA ALA A 4 -40.90 6.31 38.36
C ALA A 4 -40.63 7.04 37.03
N VAL A 5 -40.95 8.34 36.95
CA VAL A 5 -40.74 9.12 35.72
C VAL A 5 -39.25 9.31 35.40
N CYS A 6 -38.39 9.48 36.42
CA CYS A 6 -36.94 9.57 36.20
C CYS A 6 -36.36 8.26 35.67
N LEU A 7 -36.83 7.10 36.13
CA LEU A 7 -36.30 5.81 35.69
C LEU A 7 -36.59 5.55 34.21
N VAL A 8 -37.79 5.92 33.73
CA VAL A 8 -38.17 5.77 32.32
C VAL A 8 -37.36 6.70 31.42
N ILE A 9 -37.06 7.93 31.87
CA ILE A 9 -36.23 8.87 31.12
C ILE A 9 -34.76 8.39 31.05
N VAL A 10 -34.24 7.77 32.11
CA VAL A 10 -32.87 7.23 32.13
C VAL A 10 -32.73 5.97 31.26
N ILE A 11 -33.74 5.10 31.19
CA ILE A 11 -33.70 3.89 30.35
C ILE A 11 -33.74 4.23 28.85
N GLN A 12 -34.38 5.33 28.45
CA GLN A 12 -34.45 5.75 27.04
C GLN A 12 -33.11 6.31 26.49
N ALA A 13 -32.14 6.64 27.36
CA ALA A 13 -30.84 7.19 26.93
C ALA A 13 -29.78 6.11 26.61
N LEU A 14 -30.05 4.83 26.86
CA LEU A 14 -29.21 3.69 26.41
C LEU A 14 -29.59 3.20 25.01
N ARG A 15 -30.22 4.05 24.19
CA ARG A 15 -30.15 3.90 22.74
C ARG A 15 -28.67 4.02 22.39
N MET A 16 -27.97 2.88 22.33
CA MET A 16 -26.70 2.79 21.62
C MET A 16 -26.94 3.50 20.29
N VAL A 17 -26.38 4.71 20.16
CA VAL A 17 -26.21 5.32 18.86
C VAL A 17 -25.29 4.35 18.16
N GLN A 18 -25.89 3.40 17.43
CA GLN A 18 -25.16 2.54 16.51
C GLN A 18 -24.55 3.54 15.55
N ALA A 19 -23.26 3.85 15.73
CA ALA A 19 -22.57 4.80 14.90
C ALA A 19 -22.81 4.37 13.45
N GLU A 20 -23.42 5.27 12.66
CA GLU A 20 -23.75 5.00 11.27
C GLU A 20 -22.49 4.50 10.57
N THR A 21 -22.58 3.37 9.89
CA THR A 21 -21.44 2.75 9.22
C THR A 21 -20.86 3.75 8.21
N PRO A 22 -19.58 4.14 8.31
CA PRO A 22 -18.99 5.09 7.39
C PRO A 22 -19.17 4.62 5.94
N PRO A 23 -19.36 5.52 4.98
CA PRO A 23 -19.68 5.17 3.59
C PRO A 23 -18.57 4.35 2.91
N TYR A 24 -17.33 4.45 3.41
CA TYR A 24 -16.19 3.65 2.95
C TYR A 24 -16.17 2.22 3.48
N ILE A 25 -17.08 1.83 4.38
CA ILE A 25 -17.16 0.48 4.95
C ILE A 25 -18.34 -0.28 4.35
N LYS A 26 -18.03 -1.39 3.70
CA LYS A 26 -18.99 -2.40 3.28
C LYS A 26 -18.98 -3.55 4.28
N GLN A 27 -20.16 -3.91 4.78
CA GLN A 27 -20.32 -4.92 5.82
C GLN A 27 -20.41 -6.33 5.22
N CYS A 28 -19.87 -7.31 5.94
CA CYS A 28 -19.98 -8.73 5.65
C CYS A 28 -20.58 -9.46 6.85
N HIS A 29 -21.50 -10.39 6.58
CA HIS A 29 -22.21 -11.14 7.62
C HIS A 29 -21.46 -12.43 7.95
N ARG A 30 -21.36 -12.78 9.24
CA ARG A 30 -20.69 -14.01 9.73
C ARG A 30 -21.24 -15.27 9.10
N ASN A 31 -22.54 -15.29 8.84
CA ASN A 31 -23.24 -16.44 8.27
C ASN A 31 -23.29 -16.44 6.74
N ASP A 32 -22.63 -15.50 6.05
CA ASP A 32 -22.61 -15.47 4.60
C ASP A 32 -21.86 -16.69 4.03
N PRO A 33 -22.51 -17.57 3.25
CA PRO A 33 -21.85 -18.72 2.63
C PRO A 33 -20.74 -18.32 1.64
N LYS A 34 -20.70 -17.05 1.21
CA LYS A 34 -19.68 -16.46 0.34
C LYS A 34 -18.88 -15.38 1.06
N LEU A 35 -18.59 -15.59 2.35
CA LEU A 35 -17.89 -14.63 3.20
C LEU A 35 -16.59 -14.07 2.58
N VAL A 36 -15.78 -14.92 1.95
CA VAL A 36 -14.52 -14.50 1.29
C VAL A 36 -14.80 -13.54 0.13
N ASP A 37 -15.80 -13.82 -0.71
CA ASP A 37 -16.20 -12.94 -1.82
C ASP A 37 -16.73 -11.60 -1.29
N CYS A 38 -17.45 -11.63 -0.16
CA CYS A 38 -17.90 -10.42 0.50
C CYS A 38 -16.71 -9.55 0.93
N PHE A 39 -15.70 -10.12 1.60
CA PHE A 39 -14.52 -9.37 2.02
C PHE A 39 -13.70 -8.85 0.84
N ILE A 40 -13.56 -9.63 -0.24
CA ILE A 40 -12.97 -9.15 -1.50
C ILE A 40 -13.73 -7.91 -1.98
N GLY A 41 -15.06 -8.00 -2.06
CA GLY A 41 -15.91 -6.88 -2.47
C GLY A 41 -15.85 -5.69 -1.50
N ALA A 42 -15.62 -5.92 -0.21
CA ALA A 42 -15.47 -4.86 0.78
C ALA A 42 -14.12 -4.15 0.66
N ILE A 43 -13.03 -4.89 0.38
CA ILE A 43 -11.72 -4.30 0.11
C ILE A 43 -11.76 -3.51 -1.20
N GLU A 44 -12.39 -4.04 -2.26
CA GLU A 44 -12.52 -3.32 -3.54
C GLU A 44 -13.45 -2.10 -3.47
N HIS A 45 -14.45 -2.11 -2.56
CA HIS A 45 -15.28 -0.94 -2.27
C HIS A 45 -14.47 0.25 -1.75
N LEU A 46 -13.29 0.01 -1.14
CA LEU A 46 -12.41 1.08 -0.67
C LEU A 46 -11.72 1.84 -1.81
N LYS A 47 -11.63 1.30 -3.03
CA LYS A 47 -10.87 1.90 -4.15
C LYS A 47 -11.10 3.41 -4.36
N PRO A 48 -12.35 3.91 -4.52
CA PRO A 48 -12.60 5.34 -4.69
C PRO A 48 -12.21 6.18 -3.45
N TYR A 49 -12.36 5.61 -2.25
CA TYR A 49 -12.00 6.28 -1.00
C TYR A 49 -10.49 6.33 -0.78
N LEU A 50 -9.76 5.27 -1.14
CA LEU A 50 -8.30 5.26 -1.11
C LEU A 50 -7.73 6.25 -2.14
N ALA A 51 -8.31 6.32 -3.34
CA ALA A 51 -7.91 7.27 -4.36
C ALA A 51 -8.04 8.73 -3.88
N ASN A 52 -9.13 9.08 -3.19
CA ASN A 52 -9.35 10.43 -2.69
C ASN A 52 -8.70 10.69 -1.31
N GLY A 53 -8.37 9.64 -0.57
CA GLY A 53 -8.08 9.71 0.86
C GLY A 53 -9.37 9.78 1.69
N ILE A 54 -9.22 9.56 3.00
CA ILE A 54 -10.31 9.62 3.98
C ILE A 54 -9.90 10.61 5.08
N PRO A 55 -10.25 11.90 4.95
CA PRO A 55 -9.83 12.96 5.87
C PRO A 55 -10.24 12.68 7.33
N ASP A 56 -11.43 12.13 7.54
CA ASP A 56 -12.01 11.83 8.86
C ASP A 56 -11.11 10.92 9.71
N ILE A 57 -10.38 10.02 9.06
CA ILE A 57 -9.43 9.11 9.70
C ILE A 57 -7.98 9.44 9.35
N GLN A 58 -7.71 10.62 8.79
CA GLN A 58 -6.38 11.08 8.36
C GLN A 58 -5.66 10.07 7.45
N LEU A 59 -6.42 9.35 6.61
CA LEU A 59 -5.85 8.45 5.62
C LEU A 59 -5.53 9.25 4.36
N PRO A 60 -4.25 9.35 3.96
CA PRO A 60 -3.88 10.14 2.78
C PRO A 60 -4.37 9.46 1.51
N SER A 61 -4.51 10.26 0.44
CA SER A 61 -4.76 9.73 -0.90
C SER A 61 -3.62 8.80 -1.34
N VAL A 62 -3.99 7.73 -2.05
CA VAL A 62 -3.04 6.85 -2.76
C VAL A 62 -2.94 7.16 -4.25
N GLU A 63 -3.49 8.30 -4.70
CA GLU A 63 -3.41 8.81 -6.07
C GLU A 63 -3.11 10.33 -6.13
N PRO A 64 -1.82 10.72 -6.16
CA PRO A 64 -0.66 9.84 -6.01
C PRO A 64 -0.43 9.42 -4.57
N PHE A 65 0.10 8.21 -4.38
CA PHE A 65 0.77 7.86 -3.14
C PHE A 65 2.10 8.61 -3.08
N LYS A 66 2.23 9.50 -2.09
CA LYS A 66 3.40 10.37 -1.92
C LYS A 66 4.38 9.80 -0.91
N MET A 67 5.66 9.89 -1.22
CA MET A 67 6.72 9.49 -0.31
C MET A 67 7.93 10.41 -0.43
N ASP A 68 8.35 10.97 0.69
CA ASP A 68 9.39 12.00 0.72
C ASP A 68 10.75 11.47 0.24
N THR A 69 11.12 10.25 0.64
CA THR A 69 12.42 9.67 0.29
C THR A 69 12.40 8.13 0.27
N LEU A 70 13.05 7.55 -0.74
CA LEU A 70 13.41 6.14 -0.84
C LEU A 70 14.90 6.01 -1.13
N ALA A 71 15.67 5.44 -0.21
CA ALA A 71 17.08 5.11 -0.46
C ALA A 71 17.21 3.60 -0.72
N LEU A 72 17.92 3.24 -1.79
CA LEU A 72 18.12 1.86 -2.22
C LEU A 72 19.59 1.62 -2.55
N GLN A 73 20.10 0.46 -2.14
CA GLN A 73 21.41 -0.07 -2.50
C GLN A 73 21.25 -1.23 -3.48
N LEU A 74 21.54 -1.05 -4.77
CA LEU A 74 21.29 -2.10 -5.77
C LEU A 74 22.44 -3.10 -5.87
N THR A 75 23.69 -2.65 -5.76
CA THR A 75 24.87 -3.52 -5.85
C THR A 75 25.80 -3.31 -4.67
N GLU A 76 26.60 -4.33 -4.34
CA GLU A 76 27.52 -4.30 -3.18
C GLU A 76 28.91 -3.76 -3.55
N GLY A 77 29.78 -3.62 -2.53
CA GLY A 77 31.18 -3.24 -2.69
C GLY A 77 31.45 -1.73 -2.71
N PRO A 78 32.73 -1.32 -2.85
CA PRO A 78 33.15 0.08 -2.74
C PRO A 78 32.51 1.02 -3.78
N GLN A 79 32.15 0.49 -4.95
CA GLN A 79 31.47 1.21 -6.03
C GLN A 79 30.00 0.80 -6.17
N GLY A 80 29.44 0.15 -5.15
CA GLY A 80 28.06 -0.33 -5.14
C GLY A 80 27.07 0.80 -5.42
N TYR A 81 26.13 0.56 -6.33
CA TYR A 81 25.18 1.55 -6.79
C TYR A 81 24.15 1.88 -5.72
N LYS A 82 24.12 3.16 -5.35
CA LYS A 82 23.14 3.75 -4.44
C LYS A 82 22.26 4.69 -5.23
N ILE A 83 20.96 4.63 -5.00
CA ILE A 83 20.01 5.61 -5.50
C ILE A 83 19.13 6.11 -4.36
N THR A 84 18.89 7.41 -4.33
CA THR A 84 17.89 8.04 -3.48
C THR A 84 16.86 8.72 -4.35
N LEU A 85 15.62 8.25 -4.29
CA LEU A 85 14.45 8.91 -4.86
C LEU A 85 13.88 9.87 -3.83
N LYS A 86 13.52 11.09 -4.25
CA LYS A 86 12.92 12.14 -3.42
C LYS A 86 11.65 12.65 -4.07
N ASN A 87 10.71 13.11 -3.23
CA ASN A 87 9.40 13.61 -3.67
C ASN A 87 8.72 12.63 -4.62
N MET A 88 8.71 11.35 -4.23
CA MET A 88 8.20 10.28 -5.06
C MET A 88 6.68 10.36 -5.09
N GLU A 89 6.11 10.31 -6.29
CA GLU A 89 4.68 10.18 -6.54
C GLU A 89 4.44 8.88 -7.30
N ALA A 90 3.66 7.98 -6.69
CA ALA A 90 3.25 6.73 -7.31
C ALA A 90 1.76 6.78 -7.67
N PHE A 91 1.44 6.42 -8.91
CA PHE A 91 0.09 6.45 -9.47
C PHE A 91 -0.36 5.05 -9.89
N GLY A 92 -1.67 4.82 -9.86
CA GLY A 92 -2.34 3.58 -10.26
C GLY A 92 -2.55 2.58 -9.13
N ALA A 93 -2.05 2.87 -7.91
CA ALA A 93 -2.17 1.99 -6.75
C ALA A 93 -3.63 1.79 -6.30
N SER A 94 -4.50 2.78 -6.52
CA SER A 94 -5.93 2.66 -6.22
C SER A 94 -6.66 1.70 -7.15
N ASN A 95 -6.13 1.45 -8.35
CA ASN A 95 -6.77 0.61 -9.37
C ASN A 95 -6.36 -0.87 -9.26
N PHE A 96 -6.42 -1.41 -8.05
CA PHE A 96 -6.13 -2.82 -7.80
C PHE A 96 -7.38 -3.71 -8.00
N LYS A 97 -7.16 -5.01 -8.12
CA LYS A 97 -8.17 -6.07 -8.00
C LYS A 97 -7.66 -7.13 -7.03
N VAL A 98 -8.50 -7.59 -6.12
CA VAL A 98 -8.17 -8.72 -5.23
C VAL A 98 -8.53 -10.01 -5.97
N THR A 99 -7.53 -10.83 -6.30
CA THR A 99 -7.74 -12.07 -7.08
C THR A 99 -7.82 -13.30 -6.21
N SER A 100 -7.29 -13.25 -4.99
CA SER A 100 -7.48 -14.27 -3.97
C SER A 100 -7.41 -13.68 -2.57
N LEU A 101 -8.14 -14.29 -1.64
CA LEU A 101 -8.10 -13.97 -0.22
C LEU A 101 -8.30 -15.27 0.58
N LYS A 102 -7.39 -15.52 1.52
CA LYS A 102 -7.53 -16.50 2.60
C LYS A 102 -7.51 -15.72 3.92
N LEU A 103 -8.57 -15.82 4.69
CA LEU A 103 -8.67 -15.18 6.00
C LEU A 103 -7.71 -15.85 7.01
N SER A 104 -7.33 -15.12 8.05
CA SER A 104 -6.52 -15.68 9.14
C SER A 104 -7.33 -16.68 9.97
N GLU A 105 -6.73 -17.83 10.31
CA GLU A 105 -7.34 -18.86 11.15
C GLU A 105 -6.40 -19.25 12.28
N GLY A 106 -6.79 -18.96 13.53
CA GLY A 106 -5.95 -19.23 14.70
C GLY A 106 -4.60 -18.49 14.62
N SER A 107 -3.51 -19.25 14.46
CA SER A 107 -2.16 -18.69 14.29
C SER A 107 -1.72 -18.53 12.84
N GLU A 108 -2.53 -19.00 11.88
CA GLU A 108 -2.21 -18.89 10.46
C GLU A 108 -2.41 -17.46 9.96
N PRO A 109 -1.42 -16.90 9.23
CA PRO A 109 -1.55 -15.56 8.66
C PRO A 109 -2.61 -15.55 7.55
N PHE A 110 -3.26 -14.39 7.37
CA PHE A 110 -4.05 -14.17 6.16
C PHE A 110 -3.13 -14.14 4.94
N LYS A 111 -3.69 -14.50 3.78
CA LYS A 111 -3.02 -14.37 2.49
C LYS A 111 -3.92 -13.66 1.50
N ALA A 112 -3.38 -12.77 0.69
CA ALA A 112 -4.13 -12.13 -0.37
C ALA A 112 -3.26 -11.97 -1.61
N LYS A 113 -3.84 -12.08 -2.80
CA LYS A 113 -3.20 -11.68 -4.05
C LYS A 113 -3.93 -10.48 -4.61
N ILE A 114 -3.18 -9.41 -4.87
CA ILE A 114 -3.70 -8.22 -5.55
C ILE A 114 -2.99 -8.05 -6.89
N VAL A 115 -3.69 -7.51 -7.87
CA VAL A 115 -3.14 -7.14 -9.18
C VAL A 115 -3.45 -5.69 -9.49
N MET A 116 -2.50 -4.99 -10.10
CA MET A 116 -2.64 -3.62 -10.56
C MET A 116 -2.22 -3.58 -12.05
N PRO A 117 -3.11 -3.14 -12.96
CA PRO A 117 -2.81 -3.17 -14.39
C PRO A 117 -1.58 -2.35 -14.77
N LYS A 118 -1.43 -1.18 -14.14
CA LYS A 118 -0.33 -0.26 -14.39
C LYS A 118 -0.01 0.54 -13.13
N LEU A 119 1.27 0.64 -12.80
CA LEU A 119 1.80 1.61 -11.85
C LEU A 119 2.75 2.56 -12.56
N LYS A 120 2.74 3.82 -12.13
CA LYS A 120 3.67 4.84 -12.61
C LYS A 120 4.35 5.49 -11.42
N ILE A 121 5.67 5.69 -11.49
CA ILE A 121 6.44 6.42 -10.50
C ILE A 121 7.10 7.63 -11.16
N GLU A 122 6.99 8.76 -10.49
CA GLU A 122 7.68 10.02 -10.77
C GLU A 122 8.48 10.41 -9.54
N ALA A 123 9.78 10.72 -9.69
CA ALA A 123 10.59 11.16 -8.57
C ALA A 123 11.80 11.99 -9.03
N LYS A 124 12.32 12.84 -8.14
CA LYS A 124 13.70 13.30 -8.26
C LYS A 124 14.63 12.20 -7.82
N TYR A 125 15.76 12.01 -8.49
CA TYR A 125 16.77 11.03 -8.06
C TYR A 125 18.14 11.65 -7.86
N THR A 126 18.91 11.02 -6.99
CA THR A 126 20.36 11.17 -6.88
C THR A 126 20.97 9.78 -6.78
N SER A 127 22.08 9.53 -7.48
CA SER A 127 22.74 8.24 -7.53
C SER A 127 24.25 8.36 -7.43
N SER A 128 24.88 7.29 -6.96
CA SER A 128 26.34 7.15 -6.89
C SER A 128 26.76 5.71 -7.15
N GLY A 129 27.94 5.51 -7.72
CA GLY A 129 28.52 4.20 -8.00
C GLY A 129 28.24 3.69 -9.42
N VAL A 130 28.32 2.37 -9.57
CA VAL A 130 28.23 1.65 -10.85
C VAL A 130 26.96 0.79 -10.88
N LEU A 131 26.00 1.19 -11.70
CA LEU A 131 24.77 0.44 -11.93
C LEU A 131 25.08 -0.78 -12.79
N LEU A 132 25.23 -1.94 -12.16
CA LEU A 132 25.66 -3.19 -12.77
C LEU A 132 27.04 -3.04 -13.45
N ILE A 133 27.07 -2.60 -14.71
CA ILE A 133 28.30 -2.34 -15.47
C ILE A 133 28.50 -0.85 -15.84
N LEU A 134 27.50 0.00 -15.64
CA LEU A 134 27.49 1.38 -16.10
C LEU A 134 27.77 2.36 -14.95
N PRO A 135 28.86 3.14 -14.99
CA PRO A 135 29.05 4.25 -14.07
C PRO A 135 27.95 5.29 -14.28
N ALA A 136 27.04 5.41 -13.30
CA ALA A 136 25.81 6.18 -13.44
C ALA A 136 25.57 7.09 -12.22
N SER A 137 26.63 7.75 -11.76
CA SER A 137 26.54 8.75 -10.69
C SER A 137 25.96 10.05 -11.24
N GLY A 138 24.92 10.57 -10.61
CA GLY A 138 24.25 11.78 -11.10
C GLY A 138 22.99 12.10 -10.32
N GLY A 139 22.16 12.96 -10.90
CA GLY A 139 20.86 13.29 -10.37
C GLY A 139 20.02 13.99 -11.43
N GLY A 140 18.71 13.90 -11.29
CA GLY A 140 17.75 14.40 -12.27
C GLY A 140 16.34 13.91 -11.94
N ASP A 141 15.54 13.70 -12.97
CA ASP A 141 14.19 13.14 -12.89
C ASP A 141 14.23 11.65 -13.24
N PHE A 142 13.52 10.84 -12.46
CA PHE A 142 13.36 9.41 -12.65
C PHE A 142 11.90 9.10 -12.94
N HIS A 143 11.69 8.32 -14.00
CA HIS A 143 10.39 7.88 -14.46
C HIS A 143 10.37 6.35 -14.53
N ALA A 144 9.34 5.73 -13.98
CA ALA A 144 9.11 4.30 -14.18
C ALA A 144 7.65 3.99 -14.46
N ASN A 145 7.42 3.07 -15.40
CA ASN A 145 6.11 2.47 -15.64
C ASN A 145 6.25 0.95 -15.44
N PHE A 146 5.35 0.39 -14.64
CA PHE A 146 5.24 -1.03 -14.36
C PHE A 146 3.91 -1.52 -14.89
N GLU A 147 3.91 -2.52 -15.75
CA GLU A 147 2.70 -3.09 -16.36
C GLU A 147 2.47 -4.51 -15.83
N GLY A 148 1.20 -4.84 -15.57
CA GLY A 148 0.81 -6.15 -15.09
C GLY A 148 1.40 -6.51 -13.73
N VAL A 149 1.33 -5.59 -12.77
CA VAL A 149 1.87 -5.78 -11.43
C VAL A 149 1.00 -6.75 -10.63
N SER A 150 1.61 -7.69 -9.95
CA SER A 150 0.94 -8.53 -8.95
C SER A 150 1.73 -8.54 -7.63
N ALA A 151 0.99 -8.63 -6.52
CA ALA A 151 1.58 -8.70 -5.20
C ALA A 151 0.88 -9.78 -4.37
N ASP A 152 1.69 -10.71 -3.85
CA ASP A 152 1.26 -11.71 -2.87
C ASP A 152 1.55 -11.18 -1.46
N LEU A 153 0.48 -10.95 -0.71
CA LEU A 153 0.50 -10.48 0.66
C LEU A 153 0.34 -11.66 1.61
N THR A 154 1.14 -11.67 2.67
CA THR A 154 0.96 -12.56 3.82
C THR A 154 1.08 -11.73 5.08
N GLY A 155 0.08 -11.79 5.96
CA GLY A 155 0.08 -10.96 7.16
C GLY A 155 -0.48 -11.65 8.40
N LYS A 156 0.10 -11.31 9.56
CA LYS A 156 -0.38 -11.74 10.88
C LYS A 156 -1.27 -10.66 11.46
N THR A 157 -2.37 -11.08 12.06
CA THR A 157 -3.37 -10.19 12.62
C THR A 157 -3.63 -10.51 14.09
N SER A 158 -3.99 -9.46 14.82
CA SER A 158 -4.44 -9.53 16.20
C SER A 158 -5.69 -8.66 16.39
N ILE A 159 -6.41 -8.91 17.48
CA ILE A 159 -7.57 -8.12 17.88
C ILE A 159 -7.20 -7.35 19.14
N HIS A 160 -7.34 -6.03 19.10
CA HIS A 160 -7.17 -5.16 20.27
C HIS A 160 -8.52 -4.63 20.75
N ALA A 161 -8.83 -4.87 22.02
CA ALA A 161 -10.00 -4.27 22.66
C ALA A 161 -9.68 -2.83 23.09
N PHE A 162 -10.49 -1.86 22.66
CA PHE A 162 -10.35 -0.46 23.04
C PHE A 162 -11.72 0.20 23.19
N LYS A 163 -11.97 0.85 24.34
CA LYS A 163 -13.23 1.55 24.65
C LYS A 163 -14.51 0.72 24.38
N GLY A 164 -14.46 -0.59 24.66
CA GLY A 164 -15.61 -1.49 24.50
C GLY A 164 -15.86 -2.00 23.08
N ALA A 165 -14.98 -1.69 22.13
CA ALA A 165 -15.00 -2.20 20.76
C ALA A 165 -13.74 -3.00 20.44
N ASN A 166 -13.81 -3.93 19.50
CA ASN A 166 -12.66 -4.69 19.02
C ASN A 166 -12.12 -4.08 17.74
N TYR A 167 -10.80 -3.95 17.62
CA TYR A 167 -10.14 -3.42 16.44
C TYR A 167 -9.18 -4.46 15.89
N LEU A 168 -9.27 -4.72 14.59
CA LEU A 168 -8.30 -5.55 13.88
C LEU A 168 -6.99 -4.78 13.73
N HIS A 169 -5.88 -5.49 13.86
CA HIS A 169 -4.56 -4.93 13.62
C HIS A 169 -3.71 -5.91 12.83
N ILE A 170 -2.93 -5.40 11.88
CA ILE A 170 -1.93 -6.17 11.15
C ILE A 170 -0.59 -5.99 11.87
N ASP A 171 -0.19 -7.01 12.63
CA ASP A 171 1.06 -7.02 13.41
C ASP A 171 2.30 -7.08 12.50
N ALA A 172 2.18 -7.86 11.43
CA ALA A 172 3.26 -8.07 10.46
C ALA A 172 2.67 -8.27 9.07
N LEU A 173 3.30 -7.65 8.08
CA LEU A 173 2.96 -7.82 6.66
C LEU A 173 4.24 -8.10 5.87
N SER A 174 4.17 -9.09 5.01
CA SER A 174 5.17 -9.36 3.98
C SER A 174 4.52 -9.32 2.60
N LEU A 175 5.29 -8.92 1.60
CA LEU A 175 4.86 -8.77 0.22
C LEU A 175 5.89 -9.42 -0.70
N VAL A 176 5.43 -10.22 -1.66
CA VAL A 176 6.22 -10.68 -2.80
C VAL A 176 5.68 -9.97 -4.05
N LEU A 177 6.56 -9.28 -4.76
CA LEU A 177 6.21 -8.46 -5.92
C LEU A 177 6.59 -9.21 -7.20
N ASP A 178 5.70 -9.18 -8.19
CA ASP A 178 5.94 -9.64 -9.55
C ASP A 178 5.44 -8.59 -10.55
N VAL A 179 6.21 -8.34 -11.61
CA VAL A 179 5.92 -7.33 -12.63
C VAL A 179 6.20 -7.92 -14.00
N LYS A 180 5.23 -7.82 -14.90
CA LYS A 180 5.35 -8.40 -16.26
C LYS A 180 6.25 -7.60 -17.19
N ASP A 181 6.11 -6.28 -17.18
CA ASP A 181 6.94 -5.37 -17.97
C ASP A 181 7.25 -4.13 -17.16
N VAL A 182 8.48 -3.64 -17.28
CA VAL A 182 8.95 -2.44 -16.60
C VAL A 182 9.74 -1.57 -17.56
N LYS A 183 9.43 -0.28 -17.59
CA LYS A 183 10.12 0.72 -18.38
C LYS A 183 10.63 1.81 -17.44
N MET A 184 11.94 2.01 -17.43
CA MET A 184 12.60 3.02 -16.61
C MET A 184 13.32 4.02 -17.51
N SER A 185 13.29 5.29 -17.13
CA SER A 185 14.06 6.33 -17.79
C SER A 185 14.44 7.44 -16.83
N ILE A 186 15.44 8.21 -17.23
CA ILE A 186 15.88 9.42 -16.54
C ILE A 186 15.88 10.61 -17.49
N SER A 187 15.70 11.80 -16.94
CA SER A 187 15.82 13.06 -17.67
C SER A 187 16.48 14.14 -16.79
N GLY A 188 16.90 15.25 -17.41
CA GLY A 188 17.53 16.38 -16.69
C GLY A 188 18.82 16.02 -15.95
N ALA A 189 19.54 14.98 -16.38
CA ALA A 189 20.71 14.43 -15.69
C ALA A 189 22.05 14.80 -16.35
N PHE A 190 23.14 14.53 -15.64
CA PHE A 190 24.53 14.61 -16.14
C PHE A 190 24.93 15.96 -16.74
N ASN A 191 24.46 17.08 -16.18
CA ASN A 191 24.73 18.43 -16.69
C ASN A 191 24.43 18.56 -18.20
N ASN A 192 23.36 17.91 -18.69
CA ASN A 192 22.97 17.87 -20.10
C ASN A 192 23.96 17.16 -21.04
N ASN A 193 24.85 16.30 -20.53
CA ASN A 193 25.64 15.42 -21.38
C ASN A 193 24.73 14.40 -22.08
N ARG A 194 24.39 14.67 -23.34
CA ARG A 194 23.50 13.86 -24.15
C ARG A 194 24.01 12.42 -24.34
N ILE A 195 25.32 12.23 -24.49
CA ILE A 195 25.90 10.89 -24.71
C ILE A 195 25.66 10.02 -23.46
N LEU A 196 25.98 10.55 -22.28
CA LEU A 196 25.82 9.80 -21.03
C LEU A 196 24.34 9.58 -20.69
N LEU A 197 23.48 10.56 -20.97
CA LEU A 197 22.03 10.44 -20.79
C LEU A 197 21.44 9.35 -21.68
N GLU A 198 21.75 9.35 -22.98
CA GLU A 198 21.25 8.35 -23.93
C GLU A 198 21.82 6.96 -23.63
N ALA A 199 23.11 6.85 -23.28
CA ALA A 199 23.71 5.58 -22.88
C ALA A 199 23.04 4.99 -21.63
N THR A 200 22.73 5.83 -20.64
CA THR A 200 22.04 5.40 -19.41
C THR A 200 20.60 4.99 -19.69
N ASN A 201 19.86 5.76 -20.50
CA ASN A 201 18.48 5.42 -20.88
C ASN A 201 18.40 4.16 -21.75
N LEU A 202 19.37 3.96 -22.66
CA LEU A 202 19.51 2.71 -23.41
C LEU A 202 19.72 1.53 -22.46
N PHE A 203 20.66 1.68 -21.51
CA PHE A 203 20.93 0.65 -20.51
C PHE A 203 19.68 0.31 -19.68
N LEU A 204 18.99 1.32 -19.14
CA LEU A 204 17.77 1.14 -18.36
C LEU A 204 16.67 0.46 -19.17
N ARG A 205 16.50 0.83 -20.45
CA ARG A 205 15.49 0.23 -21.33
C ARG A 205 15.79 -1.24 -21.64
N GLU A 206 17.05 -1.61 -21.86
CA GLU A 206 17.43 -2.99 -22.20
C GLU A 206 17.54 -3.90 -20.97
N ASN A 207 17.73 -3.33 -19.78
CA ASN A 207 18.00 -4.08 -18.55
C ASN A 207 17.00 -3.78 -17.42
N SER A 208 15.83 -3.22 -17.73
CA SER A 208 14.86 -2.75 -16.73
C SER A 208 14.42 -3.85 -15.75
N GLN A 209 14.25 -5.08 -16.23
CA GLN A 209 13.89 -6.23 -15.40
C GLN A 209 15.00 -6.57 -14.40
N VAL A 210 16.26 -6.61 -14.85
CA VAL A 210 17.43 -6.88 -14.00
C VAL A 210 17.61 -5.76 -12.96
N VAL A 211 17.35 -4.51 -13.34
CA VAL A 211 17.36 -3.37 -12.42
C VAL A 211 16.26 -3.50 -11.37
N LEU A 212 15.04 -3.90 -11.76
CA LEU A 212 13.95 -4.16 -10.83
C LEU A 212 14.30 -5.29 -9.85
N GLU A 213 14.85 -6.41 -10.33
CA GLU A 213 15.29 -7.54 -9.51
C GLU A 213 16.33 -7.11 -8.46
N ALA A 214 17.30 -6.27 -8.85
CA ALA A 214 18.30 -5.72 -7.93
C ALA A 214 17.69 -4.84 -6.81
N MET A 215 16.53 -4.21 -7.06
CA MET A 215 15.82 -3.38 -6.10
C MET A 215 14.79 -4.15 -5.27
N GLN A 216 14.40 -5.35 -5.73
CA GLN A 216 13.17 -6.03 -5.35
C GLN A 216 13.05 -6.26 -3.83
N ALA A 217 14.10 -6.77 -3.18
CA ALA A 217 14.06 -7.07 -1.75
C ALA A 217 13.79 -5.82 -0.89
N GLN A 218 14.45 -4.69 -1.20
CA GLN A 218 14.26 -3.44 -0.49
C GLN A 218 12.91 -2.81 -0.80
N LEU A 219 12.49 -2.89 -2.07
CA LEU A 219 11.19 -2.40 -2.50
C LEU A 219 10.05 -3.16 -1.80
N GLN A 220 10.11 -4.50 -1.77
CA GLN A 220 9.13 -5.33 -1.07
C GLN A 220 9.01 -4.97 0.41
N LYS A 221 10.15 -4.80 1.12
CA LYS A 221 10.15 -4.41 2.53
C LYS A 221 9.50 -3.04 2.73
N LYS A 222 9.80 -2.07 1.86
CA LYS A 222 9.22 -0.74 1.94
C LYS A 222 7.72 -0.75 1.65
N LEU A 223 7.29 -1.41 0.57
CA LEU A 223 5.88 -1.54 0.20
C LEU A 223 5.08 -2.24 1.30
N ALA A 224 5.59 -3.33 1.87
CA ALA A 224 4.93 -4.02 2.98
C ALA A 224 4.75 -3.08 4.19
N SER A 225 5.76 -2.28 4.53
CA SER A 225 5.65 -1.28 5.60
C SER A 225 4.59 -0.22 5.28
N GLU A 226 4.56 0.33 4.07
CA GLU A 226 3.61 1.40 3.72
C GLU A 226 2.17 0.87 3.61
N PHE A 227 1.96 -0.31 3.02
CA PHE A 227 0.66 -0.96 2.95
C PHE A 227 0.14 -1.31 4.35
N GLY A 228 1.01 -1.84 5.23
CA GLY A 228 0.65 -2.12 6.62
C GLY A 228 0.22 -0.87 7.38
N LYS A 229 0.92 0.27 7.19
CA LYS A 229 0.53 1.56 7.80
C LYS A 229 -0.82 2.04 7.32
N LEU A 230 -1.07 2.03 6.00
CA LEU A 230 -2.36 2.45 5.43
C LEU A 230 -3.50 1.56 5.92
N ALA A 231 -3.31 0.24 5.90
CA ALA A 231 -4.30 -0.70 6.41
C ALA A 231 -4.58 -0.49 7.90
N ASN A 232 -3.53 -0.37 8.73
CA ASN A 232 -3.71 -0.11 10.17
C ASN A 232 -4.30 1.28 10.46
N GLN A 233 -4.08 2.28 9.60
CA GLN A 233 -4.74 3.58 9.72
C GLN A 233 -6.25 3.47 9.53
N LEU A 234 -6.71 2.62 8.60
CA LEU A 234 -8.13 2.30 8.44
C LEU A 234 -8.64 1.48 9.62
N LEU A 235 -7.99 0.35 9.91
CA LEU A 235 -8.47 -0.65 10.87
C LEU A 235 -8.50 -0.13 12.31
N LYS A 236 -7.62 0.79 12.71
CA LYS A 236 -7.67 1.39 14.06
C LYS A 236 -8.87 2.34 14.28
N ASN A 237 -9.52 2.76 13.20
CA ASN A 237 -10.66 3.68 13.24
C ASN A 237 -11.99 2.99 12.94
N VAL A 238 -11.98 1.68 12.68
CA VAL A 238 -13.18 0.91 12.29
C VAL A 238 -13.26 -0.34 13.16
N PRO A 239 -14.22 -0.40 14.11
CA PRO A 239 -14.47 -1.60 14.89
C PRO A 239 -14.76 -2.82 14.01
N VAL A 240 -14.35 -4.00 14.47
CA VAL A 240 -14.61 -5.29 13.80
C VAL A 240 -16.10 -5.49 13.64
N GLU A 241 -16.88 -5.16 14.65
CA GLU A 241 -18.34 -5.26 14.66
C GLU A 241 -19.01 -4.34 13.63
N GLN A 242 -18.28 -3.38 13.06
CA GLN A 242 -18.81 -2.47 12.04
C GLN A 242 -18.68 -3.02 10.62
N PHE A 243 -17.68 -3.85 10.33
CA PHE A 243 -17.46 -4.44 9.01
C PHE A 243 -17.69 -5.95 8.96
N TYR A 244 -17.65 -6.64 10.11
CA TYR A 244 -17.94 -8.06 10.26
C TYR A 244 -19.07 -8.24 11.29
N VAL A 245 -20.28 -8.31 10.77
CA VAL A 245 -21.55 -8.29 11.53
C VAL A 245 -22.13 -9.71 11.66
N ASP A 246 -23.04 -9.91 12.60
CA ASP A 246 -23.74 -11.19 12.79
C ASP A 246 -24.70 -11.53 11.65
#